data_AF-A0A261UI22-F1
#
_entry.id   AF-A0A261UI22-F1
#
_cell.length_a   1.000
_cell.length_b   1.000
_cell.length_c   1.000
_cell.angle_alpha   90.00
_cell.angle_beta   90.00
_cell.angle_gamma   90.00
#
_symmetry.space_group_name_H-M   'P 1'
#
loop_
_entity.id
_entity.type
_entity.pdbx_description
1 polymer ?
#
loop_
_entity_poly.entity_id
_entity_poly.type
_entity_poly.pdbx_seq_one_letter_code
_entity_poly.pdbx_strand_id
1 'polypeptide(L)'
;MRNSGPIPSLCVYLIHHCAGRLPRMARARTNGIRLWDQVTLRLPPGMRDQINEIAAQNGRSANAEIVARLQASMASSEAVGVEALRQAVREEVRAALVEMQVLK
;
A
#
# COMPACT_ATOMS: atom_id res chain seq x y z
N MET A 1 39.10 1.78 62.75
CA MET A 1 37.94 1.45 63.60
C MET A 1 36.70 1.45 62.74
N ARG A 2 35.94 0.35 62.77
CA ARG A 2 34.61 0.22 62.17
C ARG A 2 33.65 1.14 62.92
N ASN A 3 32.80 1.88 62.22
CA ASN A 3 31.49 2.19 62.81
C ASN A 3 30.40 2.27 61.73
N SER A 4 29.50 1.31 61.87
CA SER A 4 28.28 1.02 61.14
C SER A 4 27.10 1.69 61.83
N GLY A 5 26.22 2.35 61.07
CA GLY A 5 24.94 2.89 61.53
C GLY A 5 23.99 3.10 60.34
N PRO A 6 22.67 2.98 60.54
CA PRO A 6 21.77 2.25 59.64
C PRO A 6 21.21 3.10 58.49
N ILE A 7 20.97 2.46 57.34
CA ILE A 7 20.15 3.03 56.26
C ILE A 7 18.68 2.70 56.60
N PRO A 8 17.81 3.68 56.90
CA PRO A 8 16.41 3.38 57.14
C PRO A 8 15.69 3.13 55.81
N SER A 9 14.96 2.03 55.78
CA SER A 9 14.03 1.64 54.74
C SER A 9 12.87 2.63 54.58
N LEU A 10 12.47 2.84 53.33
CA LEU A 10 11.11 3.11 52.85
C LEU A 10 10.34 4.31 53.46
N CYS A 11 9.65 5.03 52.56
CA CYS A 11 8.52 5.93 52.85
C CYS A 11 8.87 7.40 53.16
N VAL A 12 9.24 8.15 52.11
CA VAL A 12 9.06 9.61 52.05
C VAL A 12 8.47 9.89 50.66
N TYR A 13 7.15 9.88 50.52
CA TYR A 13 6.24 11.01 50.72
C TYR A 13 5.84 11.63 49.36
N LEU A 14 4.54 11.54 49.09
CA LEU A 14 3.70 12.49 48.35
C LEU A 14 4.28 13.17 47.10
N ILE A 15 3.75 12.75 45.95
CA ILE A 15 2.87 13.57 45.10
C ILE A 15 2.90 15.06 45.46
N HIS A 16 3.73 15.86 44.78
CA HIS A 16 3.42 17.23 44.30
C HIS A 16 4.62 17.86 43.58
N HIS A 17 4.82 17.54 42.30
CA HIS A 17 5.11 18.51 41.22
C HIS A 17 5.31 17.77 39.88
N CYS A 18 4.27 17.82 39.04
CA CYS A 18 4.30 17.35 37.66
C CYS A 18 5.10 18.30 36.76
N ALA A 19 6.22 17.83 36.21
CA ALA A 19 6.77 18.29 34.93
C ALA A 19 7.71 17.23 34.31
N GLY A 20 7.28 15.96 34.33
CA GLY A 20 7.95 14.89 33.62
C GLY A 20 7.67 14.98 32.11
N ARG A 21 8.48 15.73 31.37
CA ARG A 21 8.56 15.56 29.92
C ARG A 21 9.28 14.24 29.66
N LEU A 22 8.54 13.14 29.65
CA LEU A 22 9.04 11.84 29.19
C LEU A 22 9.69 12.07 27.81
N PRO A 23 10.97 11.69 27.60
CA PRO A 23 11.56 11.77 26.27
C PRO A 23 10.75 10.87 25.35
N ARG A 24 10.29 11.43 24.22
CA ARG A 24 9.58 10.68 23.17
C ARG A 24 10.45 9.48 22.79
N MET A 25 10.03 8.30 23.21
CA MET A 25 10.70 7.04 22.93
C MET A 25 10.92 6.95 21.41
N ALA A 26 12.18 7.02 20.99
CA ALA A 26 12.56 6.90 19.59
C ALA A 26 12.25 5.47 19.15
N ARG A 27 11.04 5.27 18.61
CA ARG A 27 10.65 4.01 17.99
C ARG A 27 11.67 3.72 16.89
N ALA A 28 12.39 2.60 17.01
CA ALA A 28 13.30 2.14 15.97
C ALA A 28 12.54 2.13 14.64
N ARG A 29 12.91 3.03 13.73
CA ARG A 29 12.24 3.17 12.44
C ARG A 29 12.65 1.96 11.60
N THR A 30 11.74 1.00 11.43
CA THR A 30 11.93 -0.10 10.49
C THR A 30 12.20 0.49 9.10
N ASN A 31 13.40 0.27 8.58
CA ASN A 31 13.94 0.93 7.38
C ASN A 31 13.29 0.48 6.06
N GLY A 32 12.31 -0.43 6.09
CA GLY A 32 11.81 -1.13 4.90
C GLY A 32 11.22 -0.22 3.82
N ILE A 33 10.46 0.81 4.22
CA ILE A 33 9.83 1.75 3.27
C ILE A 33 10.86 2.69 2.62
N ARG A 34 12.02 2.91 3.25
CA ARG A 34 13.06 3.80 2.71
C ARG A 34 13.84 3.20 1.55
N LEU A 35 13.79 1.87 1.42
CA LEU A 35 14.45 1.14 0.34
C LEU A 35 13.61 1.07 -0.93
N TRP A 36 12.36 1.53 -0.89
CA TRP A 36 11.48 1.51 -2.06
C TRP A 36 11.84 2.63 -3.02
N ASP A 37 11.77 2.33 -4.31
CA ASP A 37 12.03 3.29 -5.36
C ASP A 37 11.01 4.42 -5.33
N GLN A 38 11.50 5.65 -5.38
CA GLN A 38 10.68 6.85 -5.36
C GLN A 38 10.70 7.51 -6.74
N VAL A 39 9.52 7.73 -7.31
CA VAL A 39 9.36 8.38 -8.61
C VAL A 39 8.70 9.74 -8.40
N THR A 40 9.34 10.80 -8.91
CA THR A 40 8.77 12.16 -8.90
C THR A 40 8.01 12.39 -10.20
N LEU A 41 6.68 12.51 -10.11
CA LEU A 41 5.81 12.72 -11.28
C LEU A 41 5.44 14.19 -11.43
N ARG A 42 5.44 14.69 -12.67
CA ARG A 42 4.84 15.98 -13.02
C ARG A 42 3.45 15.73 -13.58
N LEU A 43 2.43 16.20 -12.86
CA LEU A 43 1.04 16.04 -13.24
C LEU A 43 0.47 17.35 -13.83
N PRO A 44 -0.45 17.28 -14.81
CA PRO A 44 -1.25 18.41 -15.24
C PRO A 44 -2.04 19.06 -14.08
N PRO A 45 -2.46 20.34 -14.21
CA PRO A 45 -3.24 21.01 -13.19
C PRO A 45 -4.54 20.25 -12.88
N GLY A 46 -4.93 20.21 -11.61
CA GLY A 46 -6.16 19.54 -11.11
C GLY A 46 -6.09 18.02 -11.01
N MET A 47 -5.13 17.36 -11.68
CA MET A 47 -5.04 15.89 -11.65
C MET A 47 -4.65 15.33 -10.27
N ARG A 48 -3.85 16.07 -9.50
CA ARG A 48 -3.49 15.68 -8.12
C ARG A 48 -4.71 15.63 -7.21
N ASP A 49 -5.60 16.62 -7.32
CA ASP A 49 -6.80 16.72 -6.50
C ASP A 49 -7.78 15.61 -6.86
N GLN A 50 -7.95 15.36 -8.16
CA GLN A 50 -8.75 14.24 -8.65
C GLN A 50 -8.26 12.88 -8.12
N ILE A 51 -6.94 12.64 -8.07
CA ILE A 51 -6.39 11.39 -7.49
C ILE A 51 -6.70 11.30 -5.99
N ASN A 52 -6.61 12.41 -5.26
CA ASN A 52 -6.93 12.43 -3.83
C ASN A 52 -8.40 12.13 -3.56
N GLU A 53 -9.32 12.69 -4.36
CA GLU A 53 -10.76 12.43 -4.24
C GLU A 53 -11.09 10.96 -4.46
N ILE A 54 -10.54 10.36 -5.52
CA ILE A 54 -10.74 8.94 -5.83
C ILE A 54 -10.13 8.06 -4.73
N ALA A 55 -8.93 8.38 -4.26
CA ALA A 55 -8.30 7.65 -3.17
C ALA A 55 -9.14 7.71 -1.88
N ALA A 56 -9.71 8.88 -1.56
CA ALA A 56 -10.59 9.05 -0.41
C ALA A 56 -11.88 8.23 -0.54
N GLN A 57 -12.49 8.20 -1.73
CA GLN A 57 -13.66 7.35 -2.01
C GLN A 57 -13.35 5.86 -1.84
N ASN A 58 -12.16 5.43 -2.23
CA ASN A 58 -11.70 4.04 -2.12
C ASN A 58 -11.13 3.69 -0.73
N GLY A 59 -11.06 4.65 0.21
CA GLY A 59 -10.45 4.45 1.53
C GLY A 59 -8.95 4.12 1.48
N ARG A 60 -8.25 4.54 0.42
CA ARG A 60 -6.82 4.29 0.19
C ARG A 60 -6.02 5.58 0.26
N SER A 61 -4.72 5.47 0.52
CA SER A 61 -3.81 6.61 0.31
C SER A 61 -3.67 6.90 -1.18
N ALA A 62 -3.40 8.15 -1.55
CA ALA A 62 -3.15 8.52 -2.95
C ALA A 62 -2.06 7.65 -3.59
N ASN A 63 -0.98 7.34 -2.86
CA ASN A 63 0.08 6.46 -3.36
C ASN A 63 -0.42 5.03 -3.63
N ALA A 64 -1.24 4.48 -2.72
CA ALA A 64 -1.79 3.14 -2.89
C ALA A 64 -2.75 3.07 -4.10
N GLU A 65 -3.55 4.13 -4.34
CA GLU A 65 -4.42 4.22 -5.50
C GLU A 65 -3.62 4.32 -6.81
N ILE A 66 -2.56 5.13 -6.84
CA ILE A 66 -1.66 5.24 -8.00
C ILE A 66 -1.05 3.88 -8.33
N VAL A 67 -0.50 3.19 -7.32
CA VAL A 67 0.10 1.85 -7.51
C VAL A 67 -0.93 0.84 -8.01
N ALA A 68 -2.13 0.81 -7.42
CA ALA A 68 -3.19 -0.10 -7.84
C ALA A 68 -3.60 0.11 -9.31
N ARG A 69 -3.72 1.37 -9.74
CA ARG A 69 -4.04 1.71 -11.14
C ARG A 69 -2.92 1.31 -12.10
N LEU A 70 -1.67 1.55 -11.73
CA LEU A 70 -0.52 1.13 -12.54
C LEU A 70 -0.47 -0.39 -12.67
N GLN A 71 -0.66 -1.13 -11.56
CA GLN A 71 -0.71 -2.59 -11.58
C GLN A 71 -1.86 -3.11 -12.47
N ALA A 72 -3.05 -2.55 -12.34
CA ALA A 72 -4.19 -2.93 -13.19
C ALA A 72 -3.92 -2.64 -14.67
N SER A 73 -3.28 -1.52 -15.01
CA SER A 73 -2.92 -1.17 -16.38
C SER A 73 -1.80 -2.05 -16.94
N MET A 74 -0.86 -2.49 -16.11
CA MET A 74 0.19 -3.42 -16.53
C MET A 74 -0.37 -4.83 -16.73
N ALA A 75 -1.23 -5.28 -15.81
CA ALA A 75 -1.92 -6.57 -15.93
C ALA A 75 -2.86 -6.63 -17.14
N SER A 76 -3.53 -5.52 -17.48
CA SER A 76 -4.36 -5.43 -18.69
C SER A 76 -3.51 -5.41 -19.96
N SER A 77 -2.30 -4.85 -19.92
CA SER A 77 -1.34 -4.92 -21.03
C SER A 77 -0.72 -6.31 -21.20
N GLU A 78 -0.54 -7.06 -20.10
CA GLU A 78 -0.12 -8.48 -20.12
C GLU A 78 -1.25 -9.44 -20.44
N ALA A 79 -2.45 -8.95 -20.77
CA ALA A 79 -3.54 -9.75 -21.28
C ALA A 79 -3.28 -10.21 -22.73
N VAL A 80 -2.14 -10.90 -22.93
CA VAL A 80 -1.85 -11.87 -23.97
C VAL A 80 -2.95 -12.95 -24.05
N GLY A 81 -3.80 -13.07 -23.03
CA GLY A 81 -5.02 -13.87 -23.05
C GLY A 81 -6.14 -13.34 -23.94
N VAL A 82 -6.19 -12.04 -24.28
CA VAL A 82 -7.29 -11.50 -25.12
C VAL A 82 -7.12 -11.95 -26.57
N GLU A 83 -5.89 -12.01 -27.08
CA GLU A 83 -5.65 -12.50 -28.44
C GLU A 83 -5.83 -14.02 -28.54
N ALA A 84 -5.37 -14.77 -27.53
CA ALA A 84 -5.62 -16.20 -27.43
C ALA A 84 -7.13 -16.51 -27.33
N LEU A 85 -7.89 -15.75 -26.53
CA LEU A 85 -9.35 -15.86 -26.44
C LEU A 85 -10.02 -15.50 -27.77
N ARG A 86 -9.57 -14.45 -28.46
CA ARG A 86 -10.05 -14.09 -29.81
C ARG A 86 -9.75 -15.18 -30.83
N GLN A 87 -8.60 -15.83 -30.76
CA GLN A 87 -8.25 -16.97 -31.62
C GLN A 87 -9.15 -18.17 -31.34
N ALA A 88 -9.34 -18.54 -30.07
CA ALA A 88 -10.26 -19.63 -29.70
C ALA A 88 -11.69 -19.38 -30.19
N VAL A 89 -12.22 -18.16 -29.98
CA VAL A 89 -13.55 -17.78 -30.47
C VAL A 89 -13.64 -17.83 -31.99
N ARG A 90 -12.59 -17.44 -32.72
CA ARG A 90 -12.57 -17.51 -34.20
C ARG A 90 -12.62 -18.94 -34.72
N GLU A 91 -11.89 -19.87 -34.09
CA GLU A 91 -11.89 -21.28 -34.52
C GLU A 91 -13.25 -21.94 -34.27
N GLU A 92 -13.89 -21.67 -33.14
CA GLU A 92 -15.25 -22.18 -32.84
C GLU A 92 -16.29 -21.66 -33.84
N VAL A 93 -16.27 -20.37 -34.15
CA VAL A 93 -17.18 -19.77 -35.14
C VAL A 93 -16.93 -20.33 -36.53
N ARG A 94 -15.66 -20.61 -36.89
CA ARG A 94 -15.30 -21.23 -38.17
C ARG A 94 -15.81 -22.66 -38.28
N ALA A 95 -15.66 -23.46 -37.23
CA ALA A 95 -16.16 -24.84 -37.19
C ALA A 95 -17.68 -24.88 -37.38
N ALA A 96 -18.42 -24.02 -36.68
CA ALA A 96 -19.87 -23.93 -36.81
C ALA A 96 -20.32 -23.48 -38.22
N LEU A 97 -19.57 -22.59 -38.87
CA LEU A 97 -19.86 -22.16 -40.24
C LEU A 97 -19.61 -23.26 -41.27
N VAL A 98 -18.58 -24.09 -41.07
CA VAL A 98 -18.27 -25.23 -41.95
C VAL A 98 -19.34 -26.31 -41.83
N GLU A 99 -19.81 -26.64 -40.63
CA GLU A 99 -20.89 -27.62 -40.45
C GLU A 99 -22.19 -27.19 -41.13
N MET A 100 -22.52 -25.90 -41.08
CA MET A 100 -23.68 -25.34 -41.78
C MET A 100 -23.54 -25.29 -43.30
N GLN A 101 -22.30 -25.34 -43.83
CA GLN A 101 -22.04 -25.36 -45.28
C GLN A 101 -22.06 -26.77 -45.88
N VAL A 102 -21.78 -27.82 -45.11
CA VAL A 102 -21.75 -29.22 -45.57
C VAL A 102 -23.15 -29.85 -45.64
N LEU A 103 -24.14 -29.26 -44.95
CA LEU A 103 -25.54 -29.69 -44.93
C LEU A 103 -26.40 -29.09 -46.06
N LYS A 104 -25.79 -28.39 -47.03
CA LYS A 104 -26.44 -27.92 -48.27
C LYS A 104 -26.01 -28.78 -49.45
#